data_AF-A0A7J8NIL2-F1
#
_entry.id   AF-A0A7J8NIL2-F1
#
_cell.length_a   1.000
_cell.length_b   1.000
_cell.length_c   1.000
_cell.angle_alpha   90.00
_cell.angle_beta   90.00
_cell.angle_gamma   90.00
#
_symmetry.space_group_name_H-M   'P 1'
#
loop_
_entity.id
_entity.type
_entity.pdbx_description
1 polymer ?
#
loop_
_entity_poly.entity_id
_entity_poly.type
_entity_poly.pdbx_seq_one_letter_code
_entity_poly.pdbx_strand_id
1 'polypeptide(L)'
;HFVPNLANALLNDNKQSKQSKFNFKGLVLGNLMLRKKLDDIAKIDFFFSREMINNSLYNEIKKECNATDENNYFSSMKTTWRAKCKNLVFRFGCFQN
;
A
#
# COMPACT_ATOMS: atom_id res chain seq x y z
N HIS A 1 -1.85 4.45 8.64
CA HIS A 1 -2.16 3.62 9.83
C HIS A 1 -2.94 4.36 10.91
N PHE A 2 -2.48 5.53 11.36
CA PHE A 2 -3.12 6.25 12.46
C PHE A 2 -4.60 6.58 12.23
N VAL A 3 -4.93 7.14 11.06
CA VAL A 3 -6.27 7.66 10.76
C VAL A 3 -7.36 6.56 10.73
N PRO A 4 -7.19 5.41 10.05
CA PRO A 4 -8.14 4.29 10.16
C PRO A 4 -8.26 3.70 11.56
N ASN A 5 -7.15 3.59 12.30
CA ASN A 5 -7.17 3.06 13.67
C ASN A 5 -7.94 3.98 14.63
N LEU A 6 -7.75 5.29 14.50
CA LEU A 6 -8.48 6.29 15.26
C LEU A 6 -9.98 6.26 14.95
N ALA A 7 -10.35 6.19 13.66
CA ALA A 7 -11.75 6.05 13.26
C ALA A 7 -12.39 4.81 13.89
N ASN A 8 -11.68 3.67 13.90
CA ASN A 8 -12.19 2.45 14.52
C ASN A 8 -12.35 2.59 16.05
N ALA A 9 -11.41 3.26 16.72
CA ALA A 9 -11.50 3.53 18.16
C ALA A 9 -12.71 4.42 18.51
N LEU A 10 -12.93 5.49 17.75
CA LEU A 10 -14.07 6.39 17.93
C LEU A 10 -15.42 5.68 17.70
N LEU A 11 -15.50 4.82 16.68
CA LEU A 11 -16.69 4.00 16.44
C LEU A 11 -16.94 2.98 17.55
N ASN A 12 -15.88 2.39 18.11
CA ASN A 12 -15.99 1.45 19.22
C ASN A 12 -16.42 2.13 20.52
N ASP A 13 -15.97 3.36 20.77
CA ASP A 13 -16.40 4.17 21.91
C ASP A 13 -17.89 4.53 21.80
N ASN A 14 -18.34 4.96 20.62
CA ASN A 14 -19.75 5.25 20.35
C ASN A 14 -20.67 4.03 20.57
N LYS A 15 -20.18 2.80 20.35
CA LYS A 15 -20.95 1.56 20.60
C LYS A 15 -21.06 1.23 22.10
N GLN A 16 -20.08 1.62 22.91
CA GLN A 16 -19.99 1.27 24.33
C GLN A 16 -20.60 2.36 25.23
N SER A 17 -20.68 3.60 24.75
CA SER A 17 -21.24 4.72 25.51
C SER A 17 -22.77 4.82 25.40
N LYS A 18 -23.46 5.01 26.53
CA LYS A 18 -24.91 5.30 26.59
C LYS A 18 -25.27 6.69 26.06
N GLN A 19 -24.30 7.60 25.99
CA GLN A 19 -24.41 8.90 25.34
C GLN A 19 -23.39 8.92 24.20
N SER A 20 -23.83 8.62 22.98
CA SER A 20 -23.01 8.76 21.78
C SER A 20 -22.47 10.19 21.69
N LYS A 21 -21.13 10.37 21.68
CA LYS A 21 -20.48 11.70 21.72
C LYS A 21 -19.90 12.15 20.37
N PHE A 22 -19.53 11.22 19.49
CA PHE A 22 -18.83 11.58 18.25
C PHE A 22 -19.74 11.44 17.02
N ASN A 23 -20.07 12.56 16.38
CA ASN A 23 -20.82 12.59 15.12
C ASN A 23 -19.88 12.40 13.91
N PHE A 24 -19.43 11.16 13.69
CA PHE A 24 -18.50 10.81 12.63
C PHE A 24 -19.20 10.70 11.27
N LYS A 25 -18.87 11.60 10.32
CA LYS A 25 -19.50 11.65 8.99
C LYS A 25 -18.72 10.92 7.89
N GLY A 26 -17.42 10.74 8.07
CA GLY A 26 -16.58 10.12 7.05
C GLY A 26 -15.09 10.29 7.33
N LEU A 27 -14.29 9.64 6.48
CA LEU A 27 -12.84 9.61 6.57
C LEU A 27 -12.24 9.99 5.22
N VAL A 28 -11.27 10.91 5.22
CA VAL A 28 -10.49 11.26 4.02
C VAL A 28 -9.07 10.78 4.20
N LEU A 29 -8.56 10.11 3.18
CA LEU A 29 -7.27 9.45 3.17
C LEU A 29 -6.52 9.89 1.92
N GLY A 30 -5.41 10.61 2.09
CA GLY A 30 -4.56 11.07 0.99
C GLY A 30 -3.23 10.33 0.95
N ASN A 31 -2.85 9.84 -0.24
CA ASN A 31 -1.54 9.22 -0.55
C ASN A 31 -1.08 8.18 0.49
N LEU A 32 -2.00 7.29 0.88
CA LEU A 32 -1.70 6.27 1.87
C LEU A 32 -1.14 5.01 1.23
N MET A 33 -0.30 4.31 2.01
CA MET A 33 0.01 2.92 1.76
C MET A 33 -1.09 2.05 2.37
N LEU A 34 -1.85 1.37 1.52
CA LEU A 34 -2.97 0.51 1.91
C LEU A 34 -2.65 -0.96 1.66
N ARG A 35 -2.05 -1.26 0.50
CA ARG A 35 -1.81 -2.60 0.00
C ARG A 35 -0.39 -2.68 -0.52
N LYS A 36 0.56 -3.09 0.32
CA LYS A 36 2.00 -2.92 0.07
C LYS A 36 2.45 -3.34 -1.34
N LYS A 37 2.13 -4.57 -1.76
CA LYS A 37 2.53 -5.08 -3.09
C LYS A 37 1.88 -4.29 -4.22
N LEU A 38 0.61 -3.92 -4.07
CA LEU A 38 -0.10 -3.13 -5.08
C LEU A 38 0.45 -1.70 -5.16
N ASP A 39 0.70 -1.08 -4.02
CA ASP A 39 1.25 0.27 -3.92
C ASP A 39 2.68 0.31 -4.50
N ASP A 40 3.50 -0.73 -4.27
CA ASP A 40 4.84 -0.86 -4.87
C ASP A 40 4.76 -0.96 -6.40
N ILE A 41 3.84 -1.79 -6.95
CA ILE A 41 3.64 -1.89 -8.40
C ILE A 41 3.09 -0.58 -8.98
N ALA A 42 2.14 0.07 -8.31
CA ALA A 42 1.59 1.34 -8.75
C ALA A 42 2.66 2.45 -8.79
N LYS A 43 3.60 2.47 -7.82
CA LYS A 43 4.78 3.34 -7.89
C LYS A 43 5.60 3.02 -9.13
N ILE A 44 5.93 1.76 -9.37
CA ILE A 44 6.73 1.36 -10.53
C ILE A 44 6.04 1.77 -11.85
N ASP A 45 4.74 1.56 -11.99
CA ASP A 45 3.94 2.02 -13.14
C ASP A 45 3.99 3.55 -13.28
N PHE A 46 3.85 4.30 -12.17
CA PHE A 46 3.95 5.76 -12.16
C PHE A 46 5.33 6.26 -12.62
N PHE A 47 6.42 5.71 -12.09
CA PHE A 47 7.78 6.09 -12.47
C PHE A 47 8.10 5.69 -13.92
N PHE A 48 7.60 4.55 -14.39
CA PHE A 48 7.72 4.16 -15.80
C PHE A 48 6.99 5.14 -16.73
N SER A 49 5.77 5.56 -16.38
CA SER A 49 5.01 6.56 -17.15
C SER A 49 5.67 7.94 -17.23
N ARG A 50 6.68 8.18 -16.39
CA ARG A 50 7.51 9.39 -16.37
C ARG A 50 8.91 9.17 -16.94
N GLU A 51 9.14 8.04 -17.60
CA GLU A 51 10.41 7.66 -18.22
C GLU A 51 11.58 7.55 -17.23
N MET A 52 11.28 7.36 -15.94
CA MET A 52 12.29 7.25 -14.87
C MET A 52 12.78 5.81 -14.63
N ILE A 53 12.21 4.83 -15.32
CA ILE A 53 12.61 3.42 -15.26
C ILE A 53 12.83 2.92 -16.69
N ASN A 54 13.89 2.15 -16.92
CA ASN A 54 14.10 1.56 -18.23
C ASN A 54 13.03 0.49 -18.55
N ASN A 55 12.69 0.37 -19.83
CA ASN A 55 11.68 -0.58 -20.30
C ASN A 55 12.03 -2.04 -19.94
N SER A 56 13.33 -2.39 -19.94
CA SER A 56 13.77 -3.75 -19.60
C SER A 56 13.47 -4.12 -18.14
N LEU A 57 13.79 -3.25 -17.16
CA LEU A 57 13.50 -3.50 -15.74
C LEU A 57 12.00 -3.48 -15.49
N TYR A 58 11.27 -2.55 -16.11
CA TYR A 58 9.81 -2.49 -16.01
C TYR A 58 9.16 -3.80 -16.45
N ASN A 59 9.52 -4.31 -17.64
CA ASN A 59 8.98 -5.55 -18.16
C ASN A 59 9.38 -6.77 -17.33
N GLU A 60 10.61 -6.80 -16.81
CA GLU A 60 11.06 -7.86 -15.90
C GLU A 60 10.25 -7.85 -14.60
N ILE A 61 10.00 -6.68 -14.01
CA ILE A 61 9.15 -6.53 -12.83
C ILE A 61 7.73 -7.00 -13.14
N LYS A 62 7.09 -6.53 -14.23
CA LYS A 62 5.70 -6.91 -14.57
C LYS A 62 5.54 -8.42 -14.81
N LYS A 63 6.60 -9.07 -15.31
CA LYS A 63 6.62 -10.52 -15.52
C LYS A 63 6.77 -11.31 -14.21
N GLU A 64 7.64 -10.85 -13.31
CA GLU A 64 8.05 -11.62 -12.13
C GLU A 64 7.29 -11.27 -10.85
N CYS A 65 6.70 -10.08 -10.79
CA CYS A 65 6.00 -9.53 -9.64
C CYS A 65 4.49 -9.45 -9.91
N ASN A 66 3.71 -10.28 -9.21
CA ASN A 66 2.25 -10.20 -9.24
C ASN A 66 1.68 -9.67 -7.92
N ALA A 67 0.80 -8.67 -8.00
CA ALA A 67 0.12 -8.03 -6.87
C ALA A 67 -1.32 -8.53 -6.61
N THR A 68 -1.83 -9.52 -7.36
CA THR A 68 -3.21 -10.06 -7.22
C THR A 68 -3.49 -10.79 -5.90
N ASP A 69 -2.50 -10.94 -5.03
CA ASP A 69 -2.69 -11.45 -3.67
C ASP A 69 -3.57 -10.46 -2.87
N GLU A 70 -4.86 -10.79 -2.75
CA GLU A 70 -5.90 -9.92 -2.18
C GLU A 70 -5.67 -9.60 -0.70
N ASN A 71 -4.90 -10.43 0.00
CA ASN A 71 -4.60 -10.31 1.43
C ASN A 71 -3.28 -9.58 1.70
N ASN A 72 -3.06 -8.48 0.97
CA ASN A 72 -1.83 -7.68 1.07
C ASN A 72 -1.97 -6.32 1.75
N TYR A 73 -3.05 -6.14 2.52
CA TYR A 73 -3.23 -4.97 3.35
C TYR A 73 -2.02 -4.76 4.26
N PHE A 74 -1.61 -3.51 4.44
CA PHE A 74 -0.47 -3.19 5.30
C PHE A 74 -0.71 -3.70 6.74
N SER A 75 -1.96 -3.68 7.21
CA SER A 75 -2.34 -4.21 8.53
C SER A 75 -2.09 -5.71 8.68
N SER A 76 -2.14 -6.48 7.59
CA SER A 76 -1.74 -7.88 7.56
C SER A 76 -0.24 -7.97 7.24
N MET A 77 0.58 -7.88 8.29
CA MET A 77 2.04 -7.76 8.29
C MET A 77 2.82 -8.99 7.73
N LYS A 78 2.27 -9.73 6.76
CA LYS A 78 2.86 -10.95 6.18
C LYS A 78 3.25 -10.82 4.70
N THR A 79 3.10 -9.65 4.07
CA THR A 79 3.30 -9.54 2.63
C THR A 79 4.75 -9.28 2.25
N THR A 80 5.41 -10.37 1.89
CA THR A 80 6.76 -10.38 1.35
C THR A 80 6.70 -10.79 -0.11
N TRP A 81 7.48 -10.09 -0.95
CA TRP A 81 7.71 -10.50 -2.32
C TRP A 81 8.49 -11.83 -2.37
N ARG A 82 8.25 -12.64 -3.40
CA ARG A 82 9.14 -13.78 -3.70
C ARG A 82 10.57 -13.26 -3.89
N ALA A 83 11.59 -14.06 -3.58
CA ALA A 83 12.99 -13.63 -3.58
C ALA A 83 13.40 -12.88 -4.87
N LYS A 84 13.02 -13.42 -6.04
CA LYS A 84 13.29 -12.78 -7.33
C LYS A 84 12.65 -11.40 -7.47
N CYS A 85 11.35 -11.31 -7.20
CA CYS A 85 10.64 -10.03 -7.22
C CYS A 85 11.18 -9.04 -6.16
N LYS A 86 11.53 -9.52 -4.97
CA LYS A 86 12.15 -8.69 -3.92
C LYS A 86 13.41 -8.01 -4.40
N ASN A 87 14.28 -8.74 -5.13
CA ASN A 87 15.50 -8.18 -5.70
C ASN A 87 15.21 -7.14 -6.79
N LEU A 88 14.21 -7.38 -7.64
CA LEU A 88 13.82 -6.45 -8.70
C LEU A 88 13.23 -5.14 -8.15
N VAL A 89 12.32 -5.24 -7.17
CA VAL A 89 11.75 -4.08 -6.48
C VAL A 89 12.83 -3.31 -5.70
N PHE A 90 13.78 -4.02 -5.08
CA PHE A 90 14.93 -3.38 -4.43
C PHE A 90 15.80 -2.63 -5.45
N ARG A 91 16.09 -3.25 -6.60
CA ARG A 91 16.85 -2.63 -7.69
C ARG A 91 16.18 -1.35 -8.19
N PHE A 92 14.85 -1.34 -8.33
CA PHE A 92 14.09 -0.13 -8.61
C PHE A 92 14.30 0.96 -7.55
N GLY A 93 14.25 0.62 -6.25
CA GLY A 93 14.48 1.58 -5.17
C GLY A 93 15.88 2.20 -5.19
N CYS A 94 16.90 1.48 -5.65
CA CYS A 94 18.25 2.02 -5.81
C CYS A 94 18.40 3.02 -6.97
N PHE A 95 17.50 3.03 -7.96
CA PHE A 95 17.51 4.03 -9.04
C PHE A 95 16.93 5.40 -8.62
N GLN A 96 16.38 5.51 -7.41
CA GLN A 96 15.77 6.74 -6.89
C GLN A 96 16.71 7.57 -5.99
N ASN A 97 17.94 7.12 -5.74
CA ASN A 97 18.95 7.81 -4.93
C ASN A 97 20.10 8.35 -5.77
#